data_AF-A0ABD6AXD6-F1
#
_entry.id   AF-A0ABD6AXD6-F1
#
_cell.length_a   1.000
_cell.length_b   1.000
_cell.length_c   1.000
_cell.angle_alpha   90.00
_cell.angle_beta   90.00
_cell.angle_gamma   90.00
#
_symmetry.space_group_name_H-M   'P 1'
#
loop_
_entity.id
_entity.type
_entity.pdbx_description
1 polymer ?
#
loop_
_entity_poly.entity_id
_entity_poly.type
_entity_poly.pdbx_seq_one_letter_code
_entity_poly.pdbx_strand_id
1 'polypeptide(L)' 'MAKATRLLTGLLGLFVVASVVHYALFGALPFGKPQLLEDDTDEPFDDDDRVEVVE' A
#
# COMPACT_ATOMS: atom_id res chain seq x y z
N MET A 1 -1.49 16.19 -38.79
CA MET A 1 -0.82 16.09 -37.47
C MET A 1 -1.54 16.88 -36.36
N ALA A 2 -2.04 18.10 -36.60
CA ALA A 2 -2.68 18.94 -35.56
C ALA A 2 -3.95 18.37 -34.88
N LYS A 3 -4.67 17.42 -35.52
CA LYS A 3 -5.89 16.81 -34.97
C LYS A 3 -5.58 15.73 -33.92
N ALA A 4 -4.50 14.98 -34.12
CA ALA A 4 -4.04 13.98 -33.18
C ALA A 4 -3.50 14.62 -31.90
N THR A 5 -2.72 15.70 -32.01
CA THR A 5 -2.22 16.45 -30.86
C THR A 5 -3.33 17.13 -30.07
N ARG A 6 -4.39 17.62 -30.73
CA ARG A 6 -5.60 18.14 -30.04
C ARG A 6 -6.37 17.06 -29.29
N LEU A 7 -6.49 15.86 -29.86
CA LEU A 7 -7.09 14.72 -29.15
C LEU A 7 -6.22 14.28 -27.96
N LEU A 8 -4.90 14.20 -28.15
CA LEU A 8 -3.96 13.79 -27.10
C LEU A 8 -3.96 14.76 -25.92
N THR A 9 -3.98 16.06 -26.20
CA THR A 9 -4.06 17.09 -25.16
C THR A 9 -5.39 17.06 -24.41
N GLY A 10 -6.50 16.81 -25.11
CA GLY A 10 -7.80 16.57 -24.47
C GLY A 10 -7.79 15.34 -23.55
N LEU A 11 -7.23 14.21 -24.02
CA LEU A 11 -7.11 12.99 -23.23
C LEU A 11 -6.20 13.16 -22.01
N LEU A 12 -5.10 13.89 -22.16
CA LEU A 12 -4.20 14.20 -21.04
C LEU A 12 -4.90 15.06 -19.99
N GLY A 13 -5.65 16.08 -20.41
CA GLY A 13 -6.45 16.90 -19.49
C GLY A 13 -7.49 16.06 -18.73
N LEU A 14 -8.20 15.19 -19.45
CA LEU A 14 -9.18 14.29 -18.84
C LEU A 14 -8.54 13.33 -17.83
N PHE A 15 -7.36 12.79 -18.15
CA PHE A 15 -6.62 11.91 -17.25
C PHE A 15 -6.25 12.61 -15.94
N VAL A 16 -5.70 13.84 -16.02
CA VAL A 16 -5.33 14.61 -14.83
C VAL A 16 -6.54 14.88 -13.93
N VAL A 17 -7.67 15.29 -14.51
CA VAL A 17 -8.90 15.53 -13.75
C VAL A 17 -9.38 14.24 -13.07
N ALA A 18 -9.39 13.13 -13.79
CA ALA A 18 -9.77 11.83 -13.24
C ALA A 18 -8.85 11.39 -12.08
N SER A 19 -7.54 11.59 -12.21
CA SER A 19 -6.58 11.27 -11.16
C SER A 19 -6.78 12.11 -9.89
N VAL A 20 -7.05 13.42 -10.03
CA VAL A 20 -7.33 14.30 -8.87
C VAL A 20 -8.61 13.86 -8.16
N VAL A 21 -9.68 13.58 -8.92
CA VAL A 21 -10.94 13.08 -8.33
C VAL A 21 -10.72 11.73 -7.66
N HIS A 22 -9.99 10.82 -8.29
CA HIS A 22 -9.67 9.52 -7.71
C HIS A 22 -8.85 9.69 -6.42
N TYR A 23 -7.84 10.56 -6.39
CA TYR A 23 -7.07 10.84 -5.19
C TYR A 23 -7.91 11.50 -4.09
N ALA A 24 -8.79 12.44 -4.43
CA ALA A 24 -9.67 13.09 -3.46
C ALA A 24 -10.67 12.09 -2.85
N LEU A 25 -11.20 11.18 -3.66
CA LEU A 25 -12.16 10.17 -3.22
C LEU A 25 -11.49 9.00 -2.49
N PHE A 26 -10.36 8.51 -2.99
CA PHE A 26 -9.73 7.25 -2.54
C PHE A 26 -8.37 7.42 -1.86
N GLY A 27 -7.69 8.55 -2.03
CA GLY A 27 -6.43 8.84 -1.34
C GLY A 27 -6.61 9.11 0.16
N ALA A 28 -7.80 9.54 0.57
CA ALA A 28 -8.19 9.69 1.98
C ALA A 28 -8.95 8.47 2.53
N LEU A 29 -9.36 7.52 1.67
CA LEU A 29 -9.97 6.29 2.13
C LEU A 29 -8.85 5.31 2.52
N PRO A 30 -8.77 4.87 3.79
CA PRO A 30 -7.81 3.86 4.22
C PRO A 30 -8.21 2.46 3.72
N PHE A 31 -8.75 2.34 2.50
CA PHE A 31 -8.98 1.06 1.85
C PHE A 31 -7.65 0.51 1.34
N GLY A 32 -6.97 -0.17 2.25
CA GLY A 32 -5.84 -1.01 1.92
C GLY A 32 -4.50 -0.32 2.09
N LYS A 33 -4.15 0.09 3.32
CA LYS A 33 -2.94 -0.58 3.82
C LYS A 33 -3.35 -2.04 3.81
N PRO A 34 -2.75 -2.93 2.98
CA PRO A 34 -2.86 -4.35 3.26
C PRO A 34 -2.62 -4.44 4.77
N GLN A 35 -3.52 -5.12 5.50
CA GLN A 35 -3.06 -5.62 6.78
C GLN A 35 -1.89 -6.50 6.38
N LEU A 36 -0.68 -5.93 6.50
CA LEU A 36 0.51 -6.72 6.70
C LEU A 36 0.04 -7.61 7.82
N LEU A 37 -0.21 -8.89 7.48
CA LEU A 37 -0.36 -9.92 8.48
C LEU A 37 0.76 -9.58 9.46
N GLU A 38 0.37 -9.13 10.65
CA GLU A 38 1.30 -8.96 11.74
C GLU A 38 1.98 -10.31 11.78
N ASP A 39 3.22 -10.36 11.29
CA ASP A 39 4.01 -11.55 11.40
C ASP A 39 4.15 -11.65 12.92
N ASP A 40 3.44 -12.61 13.52
CA ASP A 40 3.52 -12.97 14.94
C ASP A 40 4.94 -13.51 15.25
N THR A 41 5.98 -12.81 14.80
CA THR A 41 7.40 -13.12 14.95
C THR A 41 8.09 -12.12 15.89
N ASP A 42 7.30 -11.45 16.74
CA ASP A 42 7.77 -10.80 17.96
C ASP A 42 7.48 -11.68 19.21
N GLU A 43 7.41 -13.01 19.05
CA GLU A 43 7.61 -13.92 20.19
C GLU A 43 9.11 -13.92 20.52
N PRO A 44 9.54 -13.40 21.69
CA PRO A 44 10.90 -13.62 22.13
C PRO A 44 11.07 -15.13 22.34
N PHE A 45 12.02 -15.74 21.65
CA PHE A 45 12.49 -17.07 22.01
C PHE A 45 12.98 -16.99 23.47
N ASP A 46 12.15 -17.45 24.40
CA ASP A 46 12.49 -17.60 25.80
C ASP A 46 13.42 -18.83 25.88
N ASP A 47 14.69 -18.63 25.54
CA ASP A 47 15.77 -19.62 25.68
C ASP A 47 16.14 -19.80 27.17
N ASP A 48 15.15 -20.12 28.03
CA ASP A 48 15.38 -20.52 29.43
C ASP A 48 14.79 -21.89 29.78
N ASP A 49 14.89 -22.85 28.85
CA ASP A 49 14.88 -24.27 29.22
C ASP A 49 16.31 -24.74 29.55
N ARG A 50 16.90 -24.15 30.57
CA ARG A 50 18.06 -24.76 31.25
C ARG A 50 17.54 -25.93 32.09
N VAL A 51 17.57 -27.13 31.51
CA VAL A 51 17.39 -28.39 32.23
C VAL A 51 18.41 -28.48 33.37
N GLU A 52 17.94 -28.28 34.61
CA GLU A 52 18.72 -28.56 35.80
C GLU A 52 18.88 -30.09 35.90
N VAL A 53 20.06 -30.58 35.53
CA VAL A 53 20.46 -31.96 35.78
C VAL A 53 20.67 -32.10 37.29
N VAL A 54 19.67 -32.65 37.98
CA VAL A 54 19.80 -33.04 39.39
C VAL A 54 20.72 -34.27 39.45
N GLU A 55 21.88 -34.10 40.08
CA GLU A 55 22.84 -35.16 40.41
C GLU A 55 22.40 -35.93 41.67
#